data_AF-A0A968MW73-F1
#
_entry.id   AF-A0A968MW73-F1
#
_cell.length_a   1.000
_cell.length_b   1.000
_cell.length_c   1.000
_cell.angle_alpha   90.00
_cell.angle_beta   90.00
_cell.angle_gamma   90.00
#
_symmetry.space_group_name_H-M   'P 1'
#
loop_
_entity.id
_entity.type
_entity.pdbx_description
1 polymer ?
#
loop_
_entity_poly.entity_id
_entity_poly.type
_entity_poly.pdbx_seq_one_letter_code
_entity_poly.pdbx_strand_id
1 'polypeptide(L)'
;MDKNINKINKLIFVTCCGSTFDKKDEKFGHNLVFNQVKNLLGEKCQHCEAFPITLVLPDEQKENSDAFMKTHLNDENFKGEIVRIYDHFIKTIKAG
;
A
#
# COMPACT_ATOMS: atom_id res chain seq x y z
N MET A 1 -17.02 4.60 18.65
CA MET A 1 -16.81 4.13 17.25
C MET A 1 -16.47 2.62 17.25
N ASP A 2 -16.84 1.90 18.32
CA ASP A 2 -16.05 0.74 18.80
C ASP A 2 -16.71 -0.61 18.55
N LYS A 3 -17.98 -0.62 18.12
CA LYS A 3 -18.79 -1.85 18.02
C LYS A 3 -18.22 -2.86 17.01
N ASN A 4 -17.49 -2.39 15.99
CA ASN A 4 -16.91 -3.25 14.96
C ASN A 4 -15.41 -3.52 15.15
N ILE A 5 -14.65 -2.58 15.72
CA ILE A 5 -13.22 -2.76 16.01
C ILE A 5 -12.99 -3.95 16.95
N ASN A 6 -13.88 -4.15 17.92
CA ASN A 6 -13.78 -5.28 18.85
C ASN A 6 -13.99 -6.64 18.18
N LYS A 7 -14.60 -6.69 16.98
CA LYS A 7 -14.79 -7.91 16.20
C LYS A 7 -13.59 -8.25 15.31
N ILE A 8 -12.65 -7.32 15.14
CA ILE A 8 -11.43 -7.54 14.38
C ILE A 8 -10.42 -8.21 15.30
N ASN A 9 -9.96 -9.41 14.92
CA ASN A 9 -8.94 -10.16 15.65
C ASN A 9 -7.53 -9.80 15.16
N LYS A 10 -7.36 -9.75 13.83
CA LYS A 10 -6.14 -9.35 13.15
C LYS A 10 -6.52 -8.55 11.90
N LEU A 11 -5.79 -7.49 11.60
CA LEU A 11 -5.90 -6.73 10.35
C LEU A 11 -4.53 -6.65 9.68
N ILE A 12 -4.52 -6.97 8.39
CA ILE A 12 -3.47 -6.60 7.44
C ILE A 12 -4.08 -5.53 6.56
N PHE A 13 -3.53 -4.32 6.59
CA PHE A 13 -4.03 -3.20 5.81
C PHE A 13 -3.16 -3.01 4.57
N VAL A 14 -3.78 -3.03 3.39
CA VAL A 14 -3.07 -2.86 2.11
C VAL A 14 -3.75 -1.75 1.33
N THR A 15 -2.96 -0.86 0.75
CA THR A 15 -3.48 0.24 -0.06
C THR A 15 -2.71 0.44 -1.35
N CYS A 16 -3.43 0.80 -2.41
CA CYS A 16 -2.84 1.41 -3.59
C CYS A 16 -2.92 2.93 -3.41
N CYS A 17 -1.79 3.62 -3.57
CA CYS A 17 -1.71 5.05 -3.35
C CYS A 17 -1.03 5.76 -4.52
N GLY A 18 -1.32 7.04 -4.63
CA GLY A 18 -0.67 7.89 -5.62
C GLY A 18 0.65 8.51 -5.18
N SER A 19 0.91 8.51 -3.87
CA SER A 19 2.19 8.94 -3.35
C SER A 19 3.23 7.85 -3.60
N THR A 20 4.38 8.28 -4.08
CA THR A 20 5.59 7.48 -4.16
C THR A 20 6.14 7.20 -2.75
N PHE A 21 7.03 6.21 -2.62
CA PHE A 21 7.60 5.84 -1.32
C PHE A 21 8.45 6.94 -0.67
N ASP A 22 9.12 7.78 -1.46
CA ASP A 22 9.86 8.96 -0.97
C ASP A 22 8.92 10.01 -0.34
N LYS A 23 7.67 10.09 -0.82
CA LYS A 23 6.64 11.03 -0.32
C LYS A 23 5.68 10.41 0.69
N LYS A 24 6.01 9.23 1.23
CA LYS A 24 5.13 8.45 2.12
C LYS A 24 4.72 9.16 3.40
N ASP A 25 5.52 10.14 3.85
CA ASP A 25 5.30 10.90 5.09
C ASP A 25 4.79 12.34 4.83
N GLU A 26 4.62 12.74 3.57
CA GLU A 26 4.09 14.06 3.22
C GLU A 26 2.56 14.15 3.45
N LYS A 27 1.97 15.32 3.22
CA LYS A 27 0.54 15.61 3.44
C LYS A 27 -0.42 14.57 2.84
N PHE A 28 -0.04 13.94 1.72
CA PHE A 28 -0.82 12.90 1.03
C PHE A 28 -0.13 11.53 1.02
N GLY A 29 0.84 11.34 1.91
CA GLY A 29 1.61 10.13 2.08
C GLY A 29 0.82 9.03 2.80
N HIS A 30 0.97 7.79 2.34
CA HIS A 30 0.26 6.63 2.90
C HIS A 30 0.61 6.33 4.36
N ASN A 31 1.77 6.77 4.88
CA ASN A 31 2.10 6.54 6.29
C ASN A 31 1.18 7.29 7.25
N LEU A 32 0.61 8.42 6.83
CA LEU A 32 -0.39 9.12 7.66
C LEU A 32 -1.61 8.24 7.90
N VAL A 33 -2.05 7.51 6.88
CA VAL A 33 -3.13 6.52 7.00
C VAL A 33 -2.69 5.33 7.83
N PHE A 34 -1.48 4.80 7.61
CA PHE A 34 -0.97 3.68 8.40
C PHE A 34 -0.89 4.00 9.88
N ASN A 35 -0.48 5.21 10.24
CA ASN A 35 -0.44 5.68 11.62
C ASN A 35 -1.86 5.74 12.22
N GLN A 36 -2.86 6.21 11.46
CA GLN A 36 -4.25 6.19 11.92
C GLN A 36 -4.77 4.76 12.13
N VAL A 37 -4.50 3.85 11.19
CA VAL A 37 -4.90 2.43 11.30
C VAL A 37 -4.27 1.79 12.53
N LYS A 38 -2.96 2.00 12.74
CA LYS A 38 -2.22 1.50 13.91
C LYS A 38 -2.75 2.11 15.21
N ASN A 39 -3.04 3.40 15.25
CA ASN A 39 -3.60 4.06 16.44
C ASN A 39 -4.99 3.53 16.80
N LEU A 40 -5.81 3.20 15.79
CA LEU A 40 -7.17 2.68 16.01
C LEU A 40 -7.20 1.21 16.44
N LEU A 41 -6.25 0.40 15.96
CA LEU A 41 -6.28 -1.05 16.13
C LEU A 41 -5.20 -1.61 17.05
N GLY A 42 -4.18 -0.81 17.37
CA GLY A 42 -3.04 -1.21 18.19
C GLY A 42 -2.40 -2.50 17.66
N GLU A 43 -2.19 -3.45 18.55
CA GLU A 43 -1.64 -4.78 18.24
C GLU A 43 -2.45 -5.57 17.22
N LYS A 44 -3.74 -5.26 17.03
CA LYS A 44 -4.56 -5.93 16.01
C LYS A 44 -4.14 -5.56 14.60
N CYS A 45 -3.47 -4.42 14.39
CA CYS A 45 -2.86 -4.05 13.12
C CYS A 45 -1.52 -4.76 12.97
N GLN A 46 -1.51 -5.91 12.30
CA GLN A 46 -0.34 -6.77 12.19
C GLN A 46 0.63 -6.28 11.12
N HIS A 47 0.12 -5.73 10.02
CA HIS A 47 0.95 -5.23 8.92
C HIS A 47 0.23 -4.13 8.15
N CYS A 48 1.00 -3.18 7.64
CA CYS A 48 0.53 -2.20 6.65
C CYS A 48 1.45 -2.24 5.44
N GLU A 49 0.88 -2.32 4.24
CA GLU A 49 1.64 -2.35 2.98
C GLU A 49 1.08 -1.36 1.97
N ALA A 50 1.96 -0.69 1.24
CA ALA A 50 1.57 0.18 0.13
C ALA A 50 2.05 -0.41 -1.19
N PHE A 51 1.18 -0.34 -2.20
CA PHE A 51 1.53 -0.61 -3.59
C PHE A 51 1.26 0.65 -4.42
N PRO A 52 2.19 1.64 -4.42
CA PRO A 52 2.03 2.83 -5.24
C PRO A 52 1.83 2.50 -6.71
N ILE A 53 0.94 3.23 -7.38
CA ILE A 53 0.69 3.02 -8.82
C ILE A 53 1.94 3.31 -9.69
N THR A 54 2.89 4.08 -9.17
CA THR A 54 4.19 4.30 -9.83
C THR A 54 5.01 3.03 -9.98
N LEU A 55 4.68 1.96 -9.27
CA LEU A 55 5.33 0.65 -9.44
C LEU A 55 4.93 -0.07 -10.74
N VAL A 56 3.81 0.32 -11.35
CA VAL A 56 3.28 -0.28 -12.59
C VAL A 56 3.27 0.69 -13.77
N LEU A 57 3.77 1.91 -13.54
CA LEU A 57 3.98 2.92 -14.57
C LEU A 57 5.41 2.84 -15.11
N PRO A 58 5.59 2.96 -16.44
CA PRO A 58 6.91 3.23 -17.03
C PRO A 58 7.52 4.50 -16.42
N ASP A 59 8.85 4.54 -16.29
CA ASP A 59 9.57 5.66 -15.67
C ASP A 59 9.26 6.99 -16.36
N GLU A 60 9.11 6.98 -17.69
CA GLU A 60 8.81 8.15 -18.50
C GLU A 60 7.40 8.71 -18.26
N GLN A 61 6.52 7.92 -17.65
CA GLN A 61 5.12 8.26 -17.41
C GLN A 61 4.80 8.54 -15.94
N LYS A 62 5.76 8.41 -15.03
CA LYS A 62 5.54 8.60 -13.58
C LYS A 62 5.09 10.01 -13.21
N GLU A 63 5.46 11.03 -13.99
CA GLU A 63 5.03 12.41 -13.79
C GLU A 63 3.80 12.79 -14.63
N ASN A 64 3.30 11.90 -15.49
CA ASN A 64 2.15 12.17 -16.35
C ASN A 64 0.85 11.85 -15.61
N SER A 65 0.10 12.89 -15.22
CA SER A 65 -1.16 12.77 -14.49
C SER A 65 -2.22 11.95 -15.22
N ASP A 66 -2.29 12.01 -16.54
CA ASP A 66 -3.27 11.26 -17.34
C ASP A 66 -2.91 9.78 -17.41
N ALA A 67 -1.63 9.47 -17.62
CA ALA A 67 -1.14 8.09 -17.61
C ALA A 67 -1.36 7.46 -16.23
N PHE A 68 -1.06 8.21 -15.17
CA PHE A 68 -1.31 7.82 -13.79
C PHE A 68 -2.79 7.44 -13.56
N MET A 69 -3.74 8.27 -14.01
CA MET A 69 -5.17 7.99 -13.77
C MET A 69 -5.73 6.84 -14.61
N LYS A 70 -5.10 6.52 -15.75
CA LYS A 70 -5.54 5.47 -16.68
C LYS A 70 -4.83 4.14 -16.48
N THR A 71 -3.77 4.11 -15.70
CA THR A 71 -2.96 2.90 -15.51
C THR A 71 -3.65 1.94 -14.56
N HIS A 72 -3.74 0.69 -14.99
CA HIS A 72 -4.25 -0.42 -14.19
C HIS A 72 -3.21 -1.53 -14.17
N LEU A 73 -3.08 -2.18 -13.00
CA LEU A 73 -2.29 -3.40 -12.87
C LEU A 73 -2.83 -4.48 -13.81
N ASN A 74 -1.92 -5.14 -14.54
CA ASN A 74 -2.20 -6.25 -15.43
C ASN A 74 -0.97 -7.17 -15.53
N ASP A 75 -1.10 -8.29 -16.26
CA ASP A 75 -0.02 -9.28 -16.38
C ASP A 75 1.23 -8.73 -17.06
N GLU A 76 1.10 -7.70 -17.92
CA GLU A 76 2.23 -7.12 -18.64
C GLU A 76 3.07 -6.16 -17.78
N ASN A 77 2.44 -5.48 -16.81
CA ASN A 77 3.09 -4.53 -15.91
C ASN A 77 3.33 -5.06 -14.48
N PHE A 78 2.86 -6.25 -14.14
CA PHE A 78 3.24 -6.97 -12.92
C PHE A 78 4.63 -7.60 -13.05
N LYS A 79 5.66 -6.75 -13.11
CA LYS A 79 7.06 -7.17 -13.23
C LYS A 79 8.00 -6.19 -12.53
N GLY A 80 9.21 -6.63 -12.22
CA GLY A 80 10.22 -5.78 -11.59
C GLY A 80 9.93 -5.51 -10.11
N GLU A 81 9.91 -4.24 -9.71
CA GLU A 81 9.86 -3.83 -8.31
C GLU A 81 8.57 -4.27 -7.60
N ILE A 82 7.40 -4.17 -8.26
CA ILE A 82 6.12 -4.59 -7.67
C ILE A 82 6.11 -6.06 -7.27
N VAL A 83 6.73 -6.94 -8.07
CA VAL A 83 6.82 -8.38 -7.77
C VAL A 83 7.67 -8.62 -6.54
N ARG A 84 8.80 -7.92 -6.41
CA ARG A 84 9.67 -8.03 -5.22
C ARG A 84 8.96 -7.59 -3.95
N ILE A 85 8.23 -6.48 -4.01
CA ILE A 85 7.43 -5.96 -2.88
C ILE A 85 6.31 -6.94 -2.54
N TYR A 86 5.60 -7.45 -3.55
CA TYR A 86 4.55 -8.44 -3.36
C TYR A 86 5.07 -9.73 -2.72
N ASP A 87 6.16 -10.29 -3.22
CA ASP A 87 6.76 -11.50 -2.66
C ASP A 87 7.22 -11.29 -1.21
N HIS A 88 7.79 -10.12 -0.90
CA HIS A 88 8.14 -9.75 0.46
C HIS A 88 6.90 -9.67 1.35
N PHE A 89 5.86 -8.97 0.91
CA PHE A 89 4.58 -8.85 1.61
C PHE A 89 3.98 -10.22 1.92
N ILE A 90 3.90 -11.12 0.93
CA ILE A 90 3.36 -12.48 1.11
C ILE A 90 4.19 -13.29 2.13
N LYS A 91 5.51 -13.15 2.12
CA LYS A 91 6.37 -13.80 3.12
C LYS A 91 6.12 -13.25 4.52
N THR A 92 6.03 -11.92 4.66
CA THR A 92 5.78 -11.24 5.94
C THR A 92 4.45 -11.68 6.56
N ILE A 93 3.37 -11.72 5.78
CA ILE A 93 2.05 -12.09 6.32
C ILE A 93 1.88 -13.59 6.58
N LYS A 94 2.70 -14.45 5.96
CA LYS A 94 2.69 -15.90 6.22
C LYS A 94 3.54 -16.28 7.43
N ALA A 95 4.44 -15.41 7.86
CA ALA A 95 5.33 -15.64 9.00
C ALA A 95 4.71 -15.28 10.36
N GLY A 96 3.58 -14.56 10.40
CA GLY A 96 2.86 -14.15 11.62
C GLY A 96 1.44 -14.70 11.73
#